data_AF-A0A4S8L4D0-F1
#
_entry.id   AF-A0A4S8L4D0-F1
#
_cell.length_a   1.000
_cell.length_b   1.000
_cell.length_c   1.000
_cell.angle_alpha   90.00
_cell.angle_beta   90.00
_cell.angle_gamma   90.00
#
_symmetry.space_group_name_H-M   'P 1'
#
loop_
_entity.id
_entity.type
_entity.pdbx_description
1 polymer ?
#
loop_
_entity_poly.entity_id
_entity_poly.type
_entity_poly.pdbx_seq_one_letter_code
_entity_poly.pdbx_strand_id
1 'polypeptide(L)'
;MGPGSHHDILEDHISYWNWNKVTGMGAILKRRLIAAVEEYQKQFESWMEFTQSQKQHTPIWKTMVDEYEKGESEFNPYASPVSGKTAQSVRLELAKEAQEKALQEMKAEERQMSGNFLYFALEIEQQQRELREDILVVKTPTNKQLTGMLDRRTKLTRQIRRFRALQLAYMPVSLQIIATLPPSQMQVNAEDLPLYLPSMLDSEQRSSDLCRACLPEMEIRLRDGQLNESLNHLRQALLVKQRMLRYKKTNARNQGATTRSRALISRQEKKVKLAAKTYQEAWKAKLALVGGDRDRVGWKELLQEHIICMEDLQDTEKKRAKAMKHKRREAARRALDGENPVQGAREKHRVPSWIWHFSTEGELAQDKVLYDGLRIEWCKSYA
;
A
#
# COMPACT_ATOMS: atom_id res chain seq x y z
N MET A 1 41.00 -7.45 49.89
CA MET A 1 41.24 -8.17 48.62
C MET A 1 42.52 -7.62 48.01
N GLY A 2 43.54 -8.45 47.83
CA GLY A 2 44.74 -8.04 47.09
C GLY A 2 44.46 -7.99 45.58
N PRO A 3 45.23 -7.23 44.80
CA PRO A 3 45.02 -7.07 43.36
C PRO A 3 45.02 -8.40 42.57
N GLY A 4 45.78 -9.41 43.00
CA GLY A 4 45.72 -10.77 42.42
C GLY A 4 44.37 -11.47 42.67
N SER A 5 43.89 -11.48 43.91
CA SER A 5 42.60 -12.11 44.27
C SER A 5 41.40 -11.53 43.52
N HIS A 6 41.46 -10.25 43.13
CA HIS A 6 40.40 -9.62 42.34
C HIS A 6 40.42 -10.09 40.88
N HIS A 7 41.61 -10.35 40.32
CA HIS A 7 41.76 -10.87 38.96
C HIS A 7 41.23 -12.31 38.87
N ASP A 8 41.64 -13.17 39.81
CA ASP A 8 41.24 -14.58 39.84
C ASP A 8 39.72 -14.74 39.95
N ILE A 9 39.06 -13.93 40.79
CA ILE A 9 37.59 -13.96 40.92
C ILE A 9 36.90 -13.56 39.61
N LEU A 10 37.43 -12.59 38.87
CA LEU A 10 36.87 -12.20 37.58
C LEU A 10 37.06 -13.31 36.53
N GLU A 11 38.23 -13.94 36.48
CA GLU A 11 38.48 -15.06 35.58
C GLU A 11 37.57 -16.26 35.88
N ASP A 12 37.37 -16.60 37.15
CA ASP A 12 36.47 -17.68 37.57
C ASP A 12 35.02 -17.40 37.15
N HIS A 13 34.53 -16.18 37.39
CA HIS A 13 33.18 -15.79 36.98
C HIS A 13 33.01 -15.80 35.45
N ILE A 14 34.00 -15.32 34.70
CA ILE A 14 33.97 -15.32 33.23
C ILE A 14 34.01 -16.77 32.70
N SER A 15 34.87 -17.61 33.28
CA SER A 15 35.04 -19.02 32.92
C SER A 15 33.78 -19.82 33.20
N TYR A 16 33.16 -19.64 34.37
CA TYR A 16 31.88 -20.25 34.71
C TYR A 16 30.77 -19.80 33.75
N TRP A 17 30.75 -18.51 33.38
CA TRP A 17 29.77 -18.01 32.41
C TRP A 17 29.97 -18.60 31.01
N ASN A 18 31.23 -18.77 30.58
CA ASN A 18 31.56 -19.43 29.32
C ASN A 18 31.19 -20.92 29.34
N TRP A 19 31.47 -21.62 30.43
CA TRP A 19 31.06 -23.02 30.60
C TRP A 19 29.54 -23.18 30.50
N ASN A 20 28.78 -22.34 31.20
CA ASN A 20 27.31 -22.31 31.11
C ASN A 20 26.79 -22.01 29.69
N LYS A 21 27.48 -21.15 28.93
CA LYS A 21 27.12 -20.92 27.53
C LYS A 21 27.35 -22.16 26.69
N VAL A 22 28.48 -22.85 26.88
CA VAL A 22 28.84 -24.05 26.11
C VAL A 22 27.88 -25.19 26.42
N THR A 23 27.61 -25.47 27.70
CA THR A 23 26.67 -26.51 28.12
C THR A 23 25.23 -26.18 27.70
N GLY A 24 24.83 -24.91 27.79
CA GLY A 24 23.53 -24.42 27.32
C GLY A 24 23.40 -24.30 25.79
N MET A 25 24.50 -24.40 25.05
CA MET A 25 24.52 -24.12 23.61
C MET A 25 23.64 -25.09 22.83
N GLY A 26 23.68 -26.39 23.15
CA GLY A 26 22.88 -27.40 22.45
C GLY A 26 21.38 -27.13 22.52
N ALA A 27 20.85 -26.82 23.71
CA ALA A 27 19.44 -26.49 23.88
C ALA A 27 19.04 -25.17 23.19
N ILE A 28 19.95 -24.20 23.13
CA ILE A 28 19.72 -22.94 22.41
C ILE A 28 19.72 -23.18 20.89
N LEU A 29 20.70 -23.92 20.36
CA LEU A 29 20.80 -24.22 18.94
C LEU A 29 19.63 -25.06 18.46
N LYS A 30 19.20 -26.08 19.22
CA LYS A 30 17.99 -26.87 18.90
C LYS A 30 16.75 -25.98 18.76
N ARG A 31 16.50 -25.09 19.72
CA ARG A 31 15.37 -24.16 19.66
C ARG A 31 15.46 -23.20 18.47
N ARG A 32 16.66 -22.69 18.18
CA ARG A 32 16.89 -21.81 17.03
C ARG A 32 16.72 -22.54 15.70
N LEU A 33 17.12 -23.81 15.61
CA LEU A 33 16.95 -24.61 14.41
C LEU A 33 15.47 -24.85 14.12
N ILE A 34 14.67 -25.22 15.12
CA ILE A 34 13.21 -25.40 14.95
C ILE A 34 12.57 -24.10 14.43
N ALA A 35 12.88 -22.97 15.06
CA ALA A 35 12.38 -21.67 14.60
C ALA A 35 12.85 -21.33 13.17
N ALA A 36 14.12 -21.61 12.85
CA ALA A 36 14.68 -21.33 11.53
C ALA A 36 14.04 -22.18 10.43
N VAL A 37 13.69 -23.45 10.71
CA VAL A 37 12.99 -24.32 9.74
C VAL A 37 11.59 -23.79 9.46
N GLU A 38 10.84 -23.41 10.49
CA GLU A 38 9.51 -22.82 10.32
C GLU A 38 9.54 -21.48 9.56
N GLU A 39 10.54 -20.64 9.84
CA GLU A 39 10.73 -19.36 9.17
C GLU A 39 11.17 -19.53 7.71
N TYR A 40 12.08 -20.47 7.45
CA TYR A 40 12.52 -20.81 6.10
C TYR A 40 11.35 -21.21 5.21
N GLN A 41 10.46 -22.09 5.70
CA GLN A 41 9.31 -22.55 4.94
C GLN A 41 8.39 -21.39 4.53
N LYS A 42 8.09 -20.48 5.45
CA LYS A 42 7.24 -19.29 5.19
C LYS A 42 7.87 -18.35 4.16
N GLN A 43 9.17 -18.14 4.26
CA GLN A 43 9.92 -17.28 3.32
C GLN A 43 10.00 -17.92 1.94
N PHE A 44 10.26 -19.22 1.88
CA PHE A 44 10.35 -19.99 0.65
C PHE A 44 9.03 -19.99 -0.12
N GLU A 45 7.90 -20.21 0.55
CA GLU A 45 6.58 -20.19 -0.08
C GLU A 45 6.25 -18.82 -0.71
N SER A 46 6.53 -17.73 0.02
CA SER A 46 6.33 -16.39 -0.52
C SER A 46 7.29 -16.05 -1.65
N TRP A 47 8.56 -16.44 -1.55
CA TRP A 47 9.54 -16.24 -2.61
C TRP A 47 9.13 -17.01 -3.88
N MET A 48 8.62 -18.24 -3.73
CA MET A 48 8.08 -18.99 -4.85
C MET A 48 6.88 -18.29 -5.49
N GLU A 49 5.92 -17.78 -4.71
CA GLU A 49 4.77 -17.03 -5.24
C GLU A 49 5.25 -15.79 -6.02
N PHE A 50 6.20 -15.04 -5.46
CA PHE A 50 6.76 -13.84 -6.08
C PHE A 50 7.55 -14.18 -7.37
N THR A 51 8.31 -15.26 -7.35
CA THR A 51 9.05 -15.74 -8.54
C THR A 51 8.09 -16.18 -9.64
N GLN A 52 6.98 -16.84 -9.28
CA GLN A 52 5.97 -17.26 -10.24
C GLN A 52 5.19 -16.07 -10.84
N SER A 53 4.98 -15.00 -10.09
CA SER A 53 4.30 -13.80 -10.59
C SER A 53 5.19 -12.92 -11.46
N GLN A 54 6.52 -13.00 -11.31
CA GLN A 54 7.52 -12.19 -12.04
C GLN A 54 8.49 -13.04 -12.89
N LYS A 55 8.01 -14.12 -13.51
CA LYS A 55 8.85 -15.09 -14.25
C LYS A 55 9.77 -14.46 -15.29
N GLN A 56 9.36 -13.37 -15.93
CA GLN A 56 10.11 -12.71 -16.97
C GLN A 56 11.33 -11.92 -16.45
N HIS A 57 11.21 -11.29 -15.29
CA HIS A 57 12.27 -10.47 -14.69
C HIS A 57 13.17 -11.24 -13.72
N THR A 58 12.64 -12.31 -13.13
CA THR A 58 13.36 -13.20 -12.22
C THR A 58 14.75 -13.64 -12.73
N PRO A 59 14.94 -14.12 -13.98
CA PRO A 59 16.26 -14.56 -14.42
C PRO A 59 17.29 -13.43 -14.41
N ILE A 60 16.88 -12.22 -14.80
CA ILE A 60 17.74 -11.03 -14.81
C ILE A 60 18.11 -10.63 -13.38
N TRP A 61 17.14 -10.64 -12.47
CA TRP A 61 17.40 -10.27 -11.08
C TRP A 61 18.27 -11.32 -10.37
N LYS A 62 18.11 -12.60 -10.70
CA LYS A 62 18.91 -13.68 -10.17
C LYS A 62 20.38 -13.52 -10.57
N THR A 63 20.66 -13.29 -11.85
CA THR A 63 22.03 -13.07 -12.33
C THR A 63 22.66 -11.84 -11.66
N MET A 64 21.90 -10.75 -11.50
CA MET A 64 22.39 -9.55 -10.79
C MET A 64 22.80 -9.83 -9.34
N VAL A 65 22.05 -10.67 -8.61
CA VAL A 65 22.40 -11.06 -7.22
C VAL A 65 23.62 -11.97 -7.22
N ASP A 66 23.61 -13.01 -8.06
CA ASP A 66 24.70 -13.99 -8.11
C ASP A 66 26.05 -13.32 -8.49
N GLU A 67 26.06 -12.39 -9.44
CA GLU A 67 27.25 -11.60 -9.84
C GLU A 67 27.75 -10.68 -8.72
N TYR A 68 26.82 -10.04 -7.98
CA TYR A 68 27.17 -9.16 -6.87
C TYR A 68 27.72 -9.94 -5.67
N GLU A 69 27.13 -11.08 -5.31
CA GLU A 69 27.58 -11.90 -4.17
C GLU A 69 28.91 -12.59 -4.41
N LYS A 70 29.20 -12.94 -5.67
CA LYS A 70 30.52 -13.44 -6.09
C LYS A 70 31.59 -12.34 -6.14
N GLY A 71 31.18 -11.06 -6.05
CA GLY A 71 32.08 -9.91 -6.18
C GLY A 71 32.52 -9.62 -7.62
N GLU A 72 31.82 -10.19 -8.61
CA GLU A 72 32.08 -9.97 -10.04
C GLU A 72 31.49 -8.63 -10.54
N SER A 73 30.53 -8.06 -9.80
CA SER A 73 29.88 -6.79 -10.12
C SER A 73 29.93 -5.81 -8.94
N GLU A 74 30.27 -4.54 -9.22
CA GLU A 74 30.19 -3.44 -8.25
C GLU A 74 28.75 -2.90 -8.09
N PHE A 75 27.83 -3.28 -8.98
CA PHE A 75 26.45 -2.82 -8.94
C PHE A 75 25.68 -3.54 -7.81
N ASN A 76 25.22 -2.79 -6.82
CA ASN A 76 24.44 -3.34 -5.71
C ASN A 76 22.95 -3.50 -6.08
N PRO A 77 22.44 -4.73 -6.29
CA PRO A 77 21.06 -4.97 -6.70
C PRO A 77 20.04 -4.61 -5.61
N TYR A 78 20.47 -4.60 -4.33
CA TYR A 78 19.69 -4.23 -3.16
C TYR A 78 19.58 -2.71 -2.97
N ALA A 79 20.38 -1.92 -3.68
CA ALA A 79 20.36 -0.47 -3.61
C ALA A 79 19.39 0.12 -4.64
N SER A 80 18.62 1.11 -4.20
CA SER A 80 17.86 1.95 -5.13
C SER A 80 18.84 2.86 -5.88
N PRO A 81 18.81 2.91 -7.22
CA PRO A 81 19.60 3.87 -7.98
C PRO A 81 19.29 5.30 -7.53
N VAL A 82 20.30 6.16 -7.48
CA VAL A 82 20.17 7.59 -7.11
C VAL A 82 19.66 8.44 -8.28
N SER A 83 19.50 7.86 -9.47
CA SER A 83 19.16 8.61 -10.68
C SER A 83 17.64 8.70 -10.90
N GLY A 84 17.07 9.85 -10.52
CA GLY A 84 15.75 10.26 -10.97
C GLY A 84 15.82 10.77 -12.41
N LYS A 85 15.03 10.17 -13.32
CA LYS A 85 14.76 10.80 -14.62
C LYS A 85 14.00 12.12 -14.37
N THR A 86 14.42 13.20 -15.03
CA THR A 86 13.84 14.54 -14.88
C THR A 86 12.44 14.59 -15.50
N ALA A 87 11.49 15.28 -14.86
CA ALA A 87 10.10 15.46 -15.31
C ALA A 87 9.90 15.98 -16.75
N GLN A 88 10.98 16.44 -17.40
CA GLN A 88 11.00 16.89 -18.79
C GLN A 88 11.02 15.74 -19.81
N SER A 89 11.60 14.56 -19.50
CA SER A 89 11.58 13.41 -20.43
C SER A 89 10.20 12.76 -20.51
N VAL A 90 9.50 12.68 -19.37
CA VAL A 90 8.15 12.12 -19.25
C VAL A 90 7.10 13.02 -19.93
N ARG A 91 7.29 14.35 -19.90
CA ARG A 91 6.45 15.29 -20.67
C ARG A 91 6.60 15.13 -22.19
N LEU A 92 7.79 14.75 -22.66
CA LEU A 92 8.07 14.58 -24.08
C LEU A 92 7.47 13.27 -24.62
N GLU A 93 7.49 12.20 -23.82
CA GLU A 93 6.83 10.92 -24.12
C GLU A 93 5.29 11.05 -24.09
N LEU A 94 4.72 11.69 -23.06
CA LEU A 94 3.27 11.96 -22.97
C LEU A 94 2.77 12.88 -24.09
N ALA A 95 3.59 13.84 -24.55
CA ALA A 95 3.24 14.71 -25.67
C ALA A 95 3.20 13.96 -27.01
N LYS A 96 4.04 12.94 -27.19
CA LYS A 96 4.06 12.07 -28.39
C LYS A 96 2.88 11.10 -28.40
N GLU A 97 2.57 10.48 -27.27
CA GLU A 97 1.40 9.59 -27.12
C GLU A 97 0.07 10.34 -27.27
N ALA A 98 0.01 11.60 -26.83
CA ALA A 98 -1.17 12.46 -27.02
C ALA A 98 -1.38 12.89 -28.50
N GLN A 99 -0.30 13.01 -29.28
CA GLN A 99 -0.40 13.30 -30.72
C GLN A 99 -0.88 12.09 -31.53
N GLU A 100 -0.49 10.87 -31.14
CA GLU A 100 -0.90 9.64 -31.85
C GLU A 100 -2.35 9.26 -31.56
N LYS A 101 -2.85 9.51 -30.34
CA LYS A 101 -4.26 9.28 -29.97
C LYS A 101 -5.24 10.29 -30.60
N ALA A 102 -4.75 11.41 -31.12
CA ALA A 102 -5.59 12.45 -31.74
C ALA A 102 -6.04 12.11 -33.17
N LEU A 103 -5.48 11.05 -33.79
CA LEU A 103 -5.72 10.71 -35.20
C LEU A 103 -6.70 9.55 -35.41
N GLN A 104 -7.13 8.89 -34.34
CA GLN A 104 -8.19 7.88 -34.39
C GLN A 104 -9.34 8.39 -33.53
N GLU A 105 -10.39 8.92 -34.14
CA GLU A 105 -11.78 8.65 -33.71
C GLU A 105 -12.77 9.50 -34.51
N MET A 106 -13.55 8.83 -35.38
CA MET A 106 -14.80 9.41 -35.91
C MET A 106 -15.94 8.37 -36.04
N LYS A 107 -15.92 7.33 -35.18
CA LYS A 107 -17.05 6.39 -34.98
C LYS A 107 -17.25 5.99 -33.50
N ALA A 108 -16.58 6.66 -32.56
CA ALA A 108 -16.54 6.32 -31.13
C ALA A 108 -17.39 7.22 -30.22
N GLU A 109 -18.10 8.21 -30.78
CA GLU A 109 -18.67 9.32 -30.02
C GLU A 109 -19.70 8.86 -28.96
N GLU A 110 -20.59 7.91 -29.23
CA GLU A 110 -21.60 7.51 -28.23
C GLU A 110 -21.07 6.65 -27.06
N ARG A 111 -20.14 5.72 -27.34
CA ARG A 111 -19.48 4.91 -26.29
C ARG A 111 -18.52 5.77 -25.50
N GLN A 112 -17.79 6.68 -26.16
CA GLN A 112 -16.91 7.64 -25.52
C GLN A 112 -17.70 8.57 -24.58
N MET A 113 -18.89 9.02 -24.96
CA MET A 113 -19.74 9.85 -24.10
C MET A 113 -20.27 9.10 -22.86
N SER A 114 -20.65 7.82 -23.02
CA SER A 114 -21.06 6.96 -21.87
C SER A 114 -19.88 6.67 -20.94
N GLY A 115 -18.67 6.49 -21.49
CA GLY A 115 -17.43 6.32 -20.73
C GLY A 115 -17.00 7.59 -20.00
N ASN A 116 -17.11 8.75 -20.66
CA ASN A 116 -16.83 10.05 -20.07
C ASN A 116 -17.78 10.36 -18.90
N PHE A 117 -19.04 9.95 -19.00
CA PHE A 117 -20.01 10.04 -17.91
C PHE A 117 -19.57 9.23 -16.68
N LEU A 118 -19.16 7.97 -16.86
CA LEU A 118 -18.68 7.12 -15.77
C LEU A 118 -17.34 7.64 -15.21
N TYR A 119 -16.42 8.06 -16.07
CA TYR A 119 -15.15 8.64 -15.65
C TYR A 119 -15.36 9.90 -14.80
N PHE A 120 -16.27 10.79 -15.21
CA PHE A 120 -16.65 11.96 -14.42
C PHE A 120 -17.22 11.58 -13.05
N ALA A 121 -18.01 10.50 -12.99
CA ALA A 121 -18.50 9.99 -11.71
C ALA A 121 -17.36 9.49 -10.80
N LEU A 122 -16.40 8.74 -11.35
CA LEU A 122 -15.24 8.26 -10.61
C LEU A 122 -14.35 9.41 -10.10
N GLU A 123 -14.25 10.50 -10.88
CA GLU A 123 -13.55 11.72 -10.45
C GLU A 123 -14.26 12.38 -9.25
N ILE A 124 -15.60 12.43 -9.28
CA ILE A 124 -16.39 12.93 -8.14
C ILE A 124 -16.20 12.02 -6.92
N GLU A 125 -16.28 10.69 -7.06
CA GLU A 125 -16.02 9.76 -5.95
C GLU A 125 -14.63 10.01 -5.35
N GLN A 126 -13.61 10.18 -6.20
CA GLN A 126 -12.25 10.46 -5.76
C GLN A 126 -12.18 11.76 -4.96
N GLN A 127 -12.80 12.83 -5.44
CA GLN A 127 -12.84 14.12 -4.76
C GLN A 127 -13.63 14.06 -3.44
N GLN A 128 -14.71 13.27 -3.38
CA GLN A 128 -15.46 12.99 -2.15
C GLN A 128 -14.55 12.27 -1.13
N ARG A 129 -13.85 11.19 -1.52
CA ARG A 129 -12.92 10.45 -0.64
C ARG A 129 -11.84 11.34 -0.08
N GLU A 130 -11.20 12.15 -0.94
CA GLU A 130 -10.17 13.08 -0.51
C GLU A 130 -10.70 14.08 0.50
N LEU A 131 -11.90 14.62 0.28
CA LEU A 131 -12.49 15.57 1.21
C LEU A 131 -12.86 14.90 2.55
N ARG A 132 -13.41 13.67 2.53
CA ARG A 132 -13.67 12.89 3.76
C ARG A 132 -12.39 12.68 4.57
N GLU A 133 -11.30 12.24 3.92
CA GLU A 133 -10.01 12.06 4.60
C GLU A 133 -9.47 13.38 5.18
N ASP A 134 -9.62 14.48 4.45
CA ASP A 134 -9.18 15.80 4.91
C ASP A 134 -9.94 16.24 6.18
N ILE A 135 -11.25 16.02 6.22
CA ILE A 135 -12.10 16.34 7.36
C ILE A 135 -11.75 15.44 8.56
N LEU A 136 -11.56 14.14 8.34
CA LEU A 136 -11.23 13.18 9.40
C LEU A 136 -9.86 13.46 10.04
N VAL A 137 -8.87 13.90 9.25
CA VAL A 137 -7.52 14.16 9.75
C VAL A 137 -7.44 15.47 10.54
N VAL A 138 -8.21 16.49 10.17
CA VAL A 138 -8.13 17.82 10.78
C VAL A 138 -9.13 17.94 11.93
N LYS A 139 -8.67 17.61 13.15
CA LYS A 139 -9.50 17.68 14.37
C LYS A 139 -9.87 19.11 14.79
N THR A 140 -8.93 20.05 14.65
CA THR A 140 -9.11 21.47 15.02
C THR A 140 -8.72 22.34 13.83
N PRO A 141 -9.64 22.55 12.88
CA PRO A 141 -9.34 23.28 11.65
C PRO A 141 -9.13 24.76 11.94
N THR A 142 -8.14 25.36 11.26
CA THR A 142 -8.00 26.82 11.20
C THR A 142 -9.07 27.41 10.29
N ASN A 143 -9.43 28.69 10.46
CA ASN A 143 -10.40 29.37 9.59
C ASN A 143 -10.05 29.23 8.10
N LYS A 144 -8.77 29.30 7.74
CA LYS A 144 -8.28 29.07 6.36
C LYS A 144 -8.52 27.62 5.87
N GLN A 145 -8.44 26.63 6.75
CA GLN A 145 -8.75 25.24 6.41
C GLN A 145 -10.25 25.03 6.28
N LEU A 146 -11.05 25.66 7.15
CA LEU A 146 -12.52 25.64 7.08
C LEU A 146 -13.01 26.25 5.76
N THR A 147 -12.50 27.42 5.37
CA THR A 147 -12.87 28.04 4.09
C THR A 147 -12.49 27.13 2.92
N GLY A 148 -11.29 26.55 2.93
CA GLY A 148 -10.87 25.61 1.88
C GLY A 148 -11.75 24.34 1.81
N MET A 149 -12.21 23.82 2.95
CA MET A 149 -13.15 22.69 2.97
C MET A 149 -14.53 23.09 2.42
N LEU A 150 -15.03 24.28 2.76
CA LEU A 150 -16.29 24.81 2.22
C LEU A 150 -16.21 25.06 0.71
N ASP A 151 -15.10 25.62 0.21
CA ASP A 151 -14.87 25.81 -1.22
C ASP A 151 -14.87 24.48 -1.98
N ARG A 152 -14.25 23.44 -1.40
CA ARG A 152 -14.28 22.08 -1.97
C ARG A 152 -15.68 21.48 -1.93
N ARG A 153 -16.43 21.65 -0.84
CA ARG A 153 -17.84 21.22 -0.75
C ARG A 153 -18.69 21.89 -1.81
N THR A 154 -18.58 23.21 -1.99
CA THR A 154 -19.38 23.94 -2.99
C THR A 154 -19.02 23.51 -4.41
N LYS A 155 -17.74 23.27 -4.71
CA LYS A 155 -17.30 22.72 -6.00
C LYS A 155 -17.88 21.32 -6.24
N LEU A 156 -17.78 20.43 -5.25
CA LEU A 156 -18.35 19.08 -5.30
C LEU A 156 -19.87 19.12 -5.53
N THR A 157 -20.59 19.96 -4.79
CA THR A 157 -22.05 20.11 -4.98
C THR A 157 -22.40 20.53 -6.41
N ARG A 158 -21.62 21.43 -7.02
CA ARG A 158 -21.83 21.83 -8.44
C ARG A 158 -21.57 20.66 -9.40
N GLN A 159 -20.50 19.91 -9.18
CA GLN A 159 -20.19 18.72 -10.00
C GLN A 159 -21.25 17.64 -9.85
N ILE A 160 -21.71 17.36 -8.63
CA ILE A 160 -22.80 16.40 -8.35
C ILE A 160 -24.09 16.83 -9.06
N ARG A 161 -24.47 18.11 -9.00
CA ARG A 161 -25.66 18.62 -9.72
C ARG A 161 -25.53 18.40 -11.23
N ARG A 162 -24.37 18.70 -11.82
CA ARG A 162 -24.10 18.42 -13.23
C ARG A 162 -24.19 16.93 -13.53
N PHE A 163 -23.65 16.08 -12.66
CA PHE A 163 -23.73 14.63 -12.79
C PHE A 163 -25.17 14.12 -12.72
N ARG A 164 -26.02 14.67 -11.82
CA ARG A 164 -27.44 14.32 -11.75
C ARG A 164 -28.20 14.66 -13.04
N ALA A 165 -27.87 15.80 -13.66
CA ALA A 165 -28.47 16.17 -14.94
C ALA A 165 -28.10 15.16 -16.05
N LEU A 166 -26.86 14.65 -16.04
CA LEU A 166 -26.45 13.59 -16.97
C LEU A 166 -27.09 12.24 -16.63
N GLN A 167 -27.26 11.92 -15.34
CA GLN A 167 -27.94 10.68 -14.91
C GLN A 167 -29.35 10.55 -15.47
N LEU A 168 -30.08 11.64 -15.66
CA LEU A 168 -31.41 11.60 -16.31
C LEU A 168 -31.36 10.96 -17.70
N ALA A 169 -30.28 11.16 -18.45
CA ALA A 169 -30.12 10.65 -19.81
C ALA A 169 -29.54 9.23 -19.86
N TYR A 170 -28.63 8.88 -18.94
CA TYR A 170 -27.89 7.61 -18.98
C TYR A 170 -28.43 6.54 -18.02
N MET A 171 -28.92 6.96 -16.85
CA MET A 171 -29.32 6.06 -15.75
C MET A 171 -30.38 6.69 -14.83
N PRO A 172 -31.62 6.88 -15.33
CA PRO A 172 -32.73 7.41 -14.53
C PRO A 172 -33.10 6.56 -13.30
N VAL A 173 -32.78 5.25 -13.28
CA VAL A 173 -32.99 4.38 -12.09
C VAL A 173 -32.40 4.98 -10.84
N SER A 174 -31.17 5.49 -10.92
CA SER A 174 -30.47 6.06 -9.76
C SER A 174 -31.22 7.24 -9.16
N LEU A 175 -31.93 8.02 -9.98
CA LEU A 175 -32.72 9.15 -9.51
C LEU A 175 -34.05 8.71 -8.88
N GLN A 176 -34.66 7.64 -9.40
CA GLN A 176 -35.84 7.04 -8.78
C GLN A 176 -35.51 6.53 -7.38
N ILE A 177 -34.39 5.81 -7.24
CA ILE A 177 -33.91 5.33 -5.93
C ILE A 177 -33.76 6.50 -4.97
N ILE A 178 -33.06 7.57 -5.39
CA ILE A 178 -32.85 8.75 -4.55
C ILE A 178 -34.17 9.41 -4.13
N ALA A 179 -35.15 9.49 -5.05
CA ALA A 179 -36.45 10.07 -4.76
C ALA A 179 -37.27 9.22 -3.76
N THR A 180 -37.04 7.91 -3.72
CA THR A 180 -37.72 6.99 -2.79
C THR A 180 -37.03 6.82 -1.44
N LEU A 181 -35.83 7.39 -1.25
CA LEU A 181 -35.10 7.26 0.01
C LEU A 181 -35.82 8.00 1.14
N PRO A 182 -35.91 7.41 2.35
CA PRO A 182 -36.44 8.10 3.50
C PRO A 182 -35.54 9.28 3.89
N PRO A 183 -36.11 10.36 4.46
CA PRO A 183 -35.35 11.55 4.85
C PRO A 183 -34.24 11.25 5.89
N SER A 184 -34.37 10.16 6.64
CA SER A 184 -33.33 9.68 7.58
C SER A 184 -32.06 9.18 6.90
N GLN A 185 -32.13 8.80 5.62
CA GLN A 185 -30.98 8.33 4.83
C GLN A 185 -30.41 9.43 3.91
N MET A 186 -31.03 10.62 3.89
CA MET A 186 -30.54 11.75 3.10
C MET A 186 -29.29 12.35 3.73
N GLN A 187 -28.18 12.27 3.00
CA GLN A 187 -26.92 12.86 3.40
C GLN A 187 -26.92 14.37 3.10
N VAL A 188 -26.53 15.18 4.08
CA VAL A 188 -26.51 16.64 3.95
C VAL A 188 -25.20 17.13 3.33
N ASN A 189 -24.09 16.44 3.62
CA ASN A 189 -22.76 16.85 3.19
C ASN A 189 -22.43 16.33 1.79
N ALA A 190 -21.80 17.18 0.98
CA ALA A 190 -21.47 16.89 -0.42
C ALA A 190 -20.54 15.66 -0.57
N GLU A 191 -19.65 15.45 0.39
CA GLU A 191 -18.74 14.31 0.42
C GLU A 191 -19.44 12.98 0.73
N ASP A 192 -20.59 12.99 1.40
CA ASP A 192 -21.31 11.78 1.83
C ASP A 192 -22.45 11.42 0.87
N LEU A 193 -22.79 12.30 -0.08
CA LEU A 193 -23.85 12.07 -1.05
C LEU A 193 -23.55 10.85 -1.95
N PRO A 194 -24.38 9.79 -1.92
CA PRO A 194 -24.18 8.60 -2.74
C PRO A 194 -24.46 8.91 -4.21
N LEU A 195 -23.51 8.61 -5.11
CA LEU A 195 -23.69 8.86 -6.54
C LEU A 195 -24.62 7.84 -7.21
N TYR A 196 -24.78 6.64 -6.64
CA TYR A 196 -25.52 5.51 -7.22
C TYR A 196 -25.04 5.18 -8.64
N LEU A 197 -23.77 4.76 -8.74
CA LEU A 197 -23.20 4.13 -9.94
C LEU A 197 -23.80 2.74 -10.18
N PRO A 198 -23.64 2.15 -11.38
CA PRO A 198 -24.11 0.79 -11.64
C PRO A 198 -23.65 -0.24 -10.59
N SER A 199 -22.44 -0.12 -10.05
CA SER A 199 -21.94 -0.97 -8.95
C SER A 199 -22.72 -0.87 -7.62
N MET A 200 -23.51 0.19 -7.43
CA MET A 200 -24.35 0.41 -6.24
C MET A 200 -25.83 0.04 -6.51
N LEU A 201 -26.14 -0.52 -7.67
CA LEU A 201 -27.47 -0.97 -8.07
C LEU A 201 -27.60 -2.49 -7.97
N ASP A 202 -28.79 -2.95 -7.60
CA ASP A 202 -29.12 -4.37 -7.60
C ASP A 202 -29.11 -4.94 -9.02
N SER A 203 -28.94 -6.26 -9.15
CA SER A 203 -28.85 -6.90 -10.46
C SER A 203 -30.08 -6.64 -11.32
N GLU A 204 -31.28 -6.64 -10.72
CA GLU A 204 -32.55 -6.36 -11.41
C GLU A 204 -32.63 -4.92 -11.92
N GLN A 205 -32.15 -3.97 -11.13
CA GLN A 205 -32.11 -2.55 -11.45
C GLN A 205 -31.12 -2.27 -12.60
N ARG A 206 -30.00 -2.99 -12.64
CA ARG A 206 -29.00 -2.91 -13.72
C ARG A 206 -29.51 -3.46 -15.05
N SER A 207 -30.34 -4.50 -15.02
CA SER A 207 -30.95 -5.09 -16.21
C SER A 207 -32.18 -4.35 -16.72
N SER A 208 -32.67 -3.35 -15.98
CA SER A 208 -33.84 -2.57 -16.39
C SER A 208 -33.54 -1.64 -17.57
N ASP A 209 -34.55 -1.35 -18.40
CA ASP A 209 -34.44 -0.41 -19.54
C ASP A 209 -34.05 1.02 -19.12
N LEU A 210 -34.21 1.34 -17.84
CA LEU A 210 -33.86 2.61 -17.23
C LEU A 210 -32.35 2.72 -16.90
N CYS A 211 -31.57 1.65 -17.08
CA CYS A 211 -30.11 1.68 -17.02
C CYS A 211 -29.55 1.31 -18.40
N ARG A 212 -28.73 2.17 -19.01
CA ARG A 212 -28.16 1.85 -20.31
C ARG A 212 -27.28 0.60 -20.22
N ALA A 213 -27.60 -0.43 -21.01
CA ALA A 213 -27.01 -1.77 -20.90
C ALA A 213 -25.47 -1.83 -21.00
N CYS A 214 -24.82 -0.84 -21.63
CA CYS A 214 -23.36 -0.79 -21.74
C CYS A 214 -22.65 -0.29 -20.46
N LEU A 215 -23.36 0.37 -19.54
CA LEU A 215 -22.74 1.01 -18.37
C LEU A 215 -22.08 0.03 -17.39
N PRO A 216 -22.69 -1.12 -17.02
CA PRO A 216 -22.07 -2.07 -16.10
C PRO A 216 -20.74 -2.62 -16.64
N GLU A 217 -20.71 -3.03 -17.92
CA GLU A 217 -19.48 -3.55 -18.55
C GLU A 217 -18.38 -2.49 -18.64
N MET A 218 -18.76 -1.25 -18.96
CA MET A 218 -17.82 -0.14 -19.00
C MET A 218 -17.29 0.23 -17.60
N GLU A 219 -18.14 0.19 -16.58
CA GLU A 219 -17.71 0.41 -15.21
C GLU A 219 -16.71 -0.68 -14.77
N ILE A 220 -16.93 -1.96 -15.11
CA ILE A 220 -15.97 -3.04 -14.82
C ILE A 220 -14.58 -2.69 -15.37
N ARG A 221 -14.49 -2.27 -16.63
CA ARG A 221 -13.21 -1.89 -17.27
C ARG A 221 -12.57 -0.68 -16.61
N LEU A 222 -13.36 0.32 -16.22
CA LEU A 222 -12.85 1.49 -15.52
C LEU A 222 -12.38 1.14 -14.09
N ARG A 223 -13.08 0.23 -13.40
CA ARG A 223 -12.66 -0.28 -12.09
C ARG A 223 -11.38 -1.09 -12.19
N ASP A 224 -11.16 -1.83 -13.27
CA ASP A 224 -9.88 -2.50 -13.53
C ASP A 224 -8.72 -1.52 -13.66
N GLY A 225 -8.91 -0.45 -14.45
CA GLY A 225 -7.93 0.63 -14.53
C GLY A 225 -7.69 1.29 -13.17
N GLN A 226 -8.76 1.59 -12.43
CA GLN A 226 -8.69 2.24 -11.11
C GLN A 226 -8.00 1.36 -10.06
N LEU A 227 -8.25 0.05 -10.05
CA LEU A 227 -7.59 -0.92 -9.17
C LEU A 227 -6.09 -0.94 -9.42
N ASN A 228 -5.71 -1.01 -10.68
CA ASN A 228 -4.31 -1.03 -11.08
C ASN A 228 -3.59 0.29 -10.72
N GLU A 229 -4.17 1.43 -11.08
CA GLU A 229 -3.63 2.76 -10.77
C GLU A 229 -3.52 3.00 -9.26
N SER A 230 -4.57 2.65 -8.48
CA SER A 230 -4.55 2.81 -7.02
C SER A 230 -3.53 1.91 -6.33
N LEU A 231 -3.33 0.69 -6.83
CA LEU A 231 -2.30 -0.24 -6.33
C LEU A 231 -0.90 0.31 -6.61
N ASN A 232 -0.66 0.88 -7.79
CA ASN A 232 0.61 1.50 -8.12
C ASN A 232 0.88 2.77 -7.30
N HIS A 233 -0.13 3.63 -7.14
CA HIS A 233 -0.05 4.77 -6.23
C HIS A 233 0.22 4.34 -4.79
N LEU A 234 -0.36 3.24 -4.32
CA LEU A 234 -0.11 2.68 -3.00
C LEU A 234 1.36 2.25 -2.86
N ARG A 235 1.89 1.48 -3.82
CA ARG A 235 3.28 1.01 -3.83
C ARG A 235 4.27 2.17 -3.87
N GLN A 236 4.11 3.11 -4.80
CA GLN A 236 4.93 4.32 -4.88
C GLN A 236 4.87 5.10 -3.56
N ALA A 237 3.66 5.25 -2.98
CA ALA A 237 3.50 5.98 -1.74
C ALA A 237 4.23 5.32 -0.57
N LEU A 238 4.25 3.98 -0.52
CA LEU A 238 5.00 3.18 0.46
C LEU A 238 6.52 3.29 0.25
N LEU A 239 7.01 3.25 -1.00
CA LEU A 239 8.44 3.45 -1.31
C LEU A 239 8.92 4.84 -0.88
N VAL A 240 8.14 5.87 -1.18
CA VAL A 240 8.44 7.25 -0.76
C VAL A 240 8.44 7.36 0.77
N LYS A 241 7.46 6.74 1.44
CA LYS A 241 7.39 6.71 2.91
C LYS A 241 8.64 6.03 3.50
N GLN A 242 9.07 4.91 2.92
CA GLN A 242 10.30 4.21 3.31
C GLN A 242 11.51 5.13 3.22
N ARG A 243 11.71 5.79 2.07
CA ARG A 243 12.83 6.72 1.88
C ARG A 243 12.80 7.88 2.88
N MET A 244 11.62 8.42 3.21
CA MET A 244 11.46 9.46 4.22
C MET A 244 11.80 8.96 5.64
N LEU A 245 11.47 7.71 5.97
CA LEU A 245 11.82 7.09 7.25
C LEU A 245 13.34 6.89 7.37
N ARG A 246 14.01 6.37 6.32
CA ARG A 246 15.48 6.30 6.23
C ARG A 246 16.12 7.66 6.44
N TYR A 247 15.66 8.65 5.67
CA TYR A 247 16.17 10.01 5.75
C TYR A 247 16.05 10.58 7.17
N LYS A 248 14.89 10.41 7.81
CA LYS A 248 14.69 10.85 9.19
C LYS A 248 15.64 10.15 10.16
N LYS A 249 15.81 8.84 10.04
CA LYS A 249 16.70 8.05 10.91
C LYS A 249 18.17 8.50 10.80
N THR A 250 18.63 8.78 9.58
CA THR A 250 20.03 9.15 9.33
C THR A 250 20.29 10.64 9.59
N ASN A 251 19.41 11.52 9.14
CA ASN A 251 19.71 12.96 8.99
C ASN A 251 18.94 13.88 9.97
N ALA A 252 17.81 13.45 10.54
CA ALA A 252 17.05 14.30 11.47
C ALA A 252 17.56 14.15 12.91
N ARG A 253 18.46 15.05 13.33
CA ARG A 253 19.06 15.04 14.69
C ARG A 253 18.38 16.00 15.68
N ASN A 254 17.93 17.18 15.22
CA ASN A 254 17.38 18.23 16.08
C ASN A 254 15.84 18.23 16.10
N GLN A 255 15.24 18.89 17.10
CA GLN A 255 13.77 18.95 17.28
C GLN A 255 13.06 19.48 16.03
N GLY A 256 13.49 20.63 15.49
CA GLY A 256 12.89 21.24 14.30
C GLY A 256 12.95 20.33 13.06
N ALA A 257 14.11 19.72 12.79
CA ALA A 257 14.28 18.78 11.67
C ALA A 257 13.42 17.52 11.85
N THR A 258 13.29 17.04 13.08
CA THR A 258 12.46 15.88 13.44
C THR A 258 10.98 16.18 13.24
N THR A 259 10.51 17.35 13.69
CA THR A 259 9.11 17.77 13.53
C THR A 259 8.75 17.93 12.06
N ARG A 260 9.59 18.59 11.26
CA ARG A 260 9.39 18.72 9.81
C ARG A 260 9.35 17.36 9.11
N SER A 261 10.29 16.47 9.42
CA SER A 261 10.32 15.12 8.84
C SER A 261 9.07 14.31 9.22
N ARG A 262 8.60 14.42 10.48
CA ARG A 262 7.35 13.78 10.92
C ARG A 262 6.12 14.32 10.19
N ALA A 263 6.06 15.64 9.96
CA ALA A 263 4.97 16.25 9.20
C ALA A 263 4.94 15.74 7.75
N LEU A 264 6.11 15.64 7.09
CA LEU A 264 6.22 15.07 5.74
C LEU A 264 5.80 13.60 5.70
N ILE A 265 6.26 12.78 6.65
CA ILE A 265 5.85 11.38 6.76
C ILE A 265 4.34 11.27 7.00
N SER A 266 3.75 12.12 7.84
CA SER A 266 2.30 12.13 8.08
C SER A 266 1.50 12.52 6.84
N ARG A 267 2.01 13.45 6.03
CA ARG A 267 1.40 13.81 4.74
C ARG A 267 1.49 12.64 3.75
N GLN A 268 2.61 11.92 3.75
CA GLN A 268 2.79 10.74 2.91
C GLN A 268 1.89 9.59 3.37
N GLU A 269 1.73 9.40 4.67
CA GLU A 269 0.80 8.42 5.25
C GLU A 269 -0.64 8.65 4.81
N LYS A 270 -1.06 9.91 4.71
CA LYS A 270 -2.37 10.25 4.17
C LYS A 270 -2.55 9.78 2.72
N LYS A 271 -1.50 9.90 1.89
CA LYS A 271 -1.54 9.38 0.50
C LYS A 271 -1.65 7.86 0.47
N VAL A 272 -0.92 7.16 1.35
CA VAL A 272 -1.01 5.70 1.50
C VAL A 272 -2.45 5.29 1.86
N LYS A 273 -3.06 5.95 2.85
CA LYS A 273 -4.46 5.68 3.25
C LYS A 273 -5.45 5.96 2.14
N LEU A 274 -5.29 7.07 1.43
CA LEU A 274 -6.17 7.43 0.31
C LEU A 274 -6.07 6.37 -0.80
N ALA A 275 -4.87 6.01 -1.24
CA ALA A 275 -4.65 5.00 -2.28
C ALA A 275 -5.17 3.60 -1.87
N ALA A 276 -5.04 3.24 -0.59
CA ALA A 276 -5.60 2.01 -0.07
C ALA A 276 -7.14 2.02 -0.08
N LYS A 277 -7.77 3.13 0.33
CA LYS A 277 -9.23 3.27 0.32
C LYS A 277 -9.79 3.23 -1.09
N THR A 278 -9.13 3.90 -2.04
CA THR A 278 -9.56 3.88 -3.44
C THR A 278 -9.50 2.47 -4.03
N TYR A 279 -8.43 1.71 -3.74
CA TYR A 279 -8.35 0.30 -4.12
C TYR A 279 -9.48 -0.53 -3.49
N GLN A 280 -9.69 -0.41 -2.18
CA GLN A 280 -10.70 -1.18 -1.45
C GLN A 280 -12.13 -0.89 -1.95
N GLU A 281 -12.46 0.38 -2.20
CA GLU A 281 -13.77 0.77 -2.74
C GLU A 281 -13.95 0.33 -4.19
N ALA A 282 -12.92 0.47 -5.04
CA ALA A 282 -12.97 -0.02 -6.41
C ALA A 282 -13.12 -1.55 -6.46
N TRP A 283 -12.48 -2.27 -5.55
CA TRP A 283 -12.58 -3.72 -5.44
C TRP A 283 -13.99 -4.15 -5.02
N LYS A 284 -14.58 -3.48 -4.03
CA LYS A 284 -15.97 -3.70 -3.61
C LYS A 284 -16.96 -3.38 -4.73
N ALA A 285 -16.75 -2.30 -5.46
CA ALA A 285 -17.58 -1.92 -6.60
C ALA A 285 -17.52 -2.98 -7.72
N LYS A 286 -16.32 -3.48 -8.04
CA LYS A 286 -16.14 -4.56 -9.01
C LYS A 286 -16.78 -5.87 -8.53
N LEU A 287 -16.64 -6.21 -7.25
CA LEU A 287 -17.29 -7.37 -6.65
C LEU A 287 -18.81 -7.32 -6.79
N ALA A 288 -19.42 -6.15 -6.53
CA ALA A 288 -20.86 -5.96 -6.68
C ALA A 288 -21.33 -6.11 -8.15
N LEU A 289 -20.55 -5.58 -9.10
CA LEU A 289 -20.86 -5.70 -10.53
C LEU A 289 -20.84 -7.16 -11.02
N VAL A 290 -19.94 -7.97 -10.48
CA VAL A 290 -19.75 -9.37 -10.87
C VAL A 290 -20.65 -10.34 -10.09
N GLY A 291 -21.55 -9.81 -9.23
CA GLY A 291 -22.55 -10.62 -8.51
C GLY A 291 -22.02 -11.25 -7.22
N GLY A 292 -20.91 -10.77 -6.67
CA GLY A 292 -20.35 -11.25 -5.40
C GLY A 292 -19.33 -12.38 -5.52
N ASP A 293 -19.09 -12.88 -6.73
CA ASP A 293 -18.11 -13.95 -6.97
C ASP A 293 -16.68 -13.43 -6.90
N ARG A 294 -15.95 -13.78 -5.84
CA ARG A 294 -14.56 -13.35 -5.62
C ARG A 294 -13.61 -13.78 -6.74
N ASP A 295 -13.79 -14.99 -7.27
CA ASP A 295 -12.90 -15.55 -8.29
C ASP A 295 -12.99 -14.80 -9.62
N ARG A 296 -14.16 -14.26 -9.93
CA ARG A 296 -14.41 -13.51 -11.16
C ARG A 296 -13.93 -12.05 -11.07
N VAL A 297 -13.55 -11.56 -9.89
CA VAL A 297 -12.98 -10.21 -9.74
C VAL A 297 -11.59 -10.12 -10.36
N GLY A 298 -10.80 -11.21 -10.34
CA GLY A 298 -9.44 -11.22 -10.89
C GLY A 298 -8.41 -10.38 -10.11
N TRP A 299 -8.81 -9.76 -9.00
CA TRP A 299 -7.95 -8.95 -8.13
C TRP A 299 -8.04 -9.43 -6.68
N LYS A 300 -6.91 -9.43 -5.96
CA LYS A 300 -6.86 -9.80 -4.53
C LYS A 300 -7.42 -8.69 -3.64
N GLU A 301 -8.08 -9.06 -2.55
CA GLU A 301 -8.62 -8.12 -1.56
C GLU A 301 -7.47 -7.45 -0.76
N LEU A 302 -7.52 -6.12 -0.62
CA LEU A 302 -6.53 -5.37 0.14
C LEU A 302 -6.97 -5.17 1.59
N LEU A 303 -6.38 -5.94 2.50
CA LEU A 303 -6.53 -5.80 3.94
C LEU A 303 -5.48 -4.85 4.54
N GLN A 304 -5.74 -4.37 5.75
CA GLN A 304 -4.83 -3.45 6.46
C GLN A 304 -3.45 -4.07 6.73
N GLU A 305 -3.39 -5.38 6.90
CA GLU A 305 -2.16 -6.16 7.07
C GLU A 305 -1.28 -6.20 5.81
N HIS A 306 -1.85 -5.96 4.63
CA HIS A 306 -1.10 -5.90 3.39
C HIS A 306 -0.41 -4.54 3.20
N ILE A 307 -0.89 -3.48 3.87
CA ILE A 307 -0.42 -2.09 3.75
C ILE A 307 0.69 -1.83 4.76
N ILE A 308 1.82 -2.50 4.54
CA ILE A 308 2.95 -2.43 5.46
C ILE A 308 4.21 -2.06 4.69
N CYS A 309 4.88 -0.99 5.15
CA CYS A 309 6.20 -0.61 4.67
C CYS A 309 7.29 -1.29 5.55
N MET A 310 8.38 -1.71 4.91
CA MET A 310 9.49 -2.41 5.58
C MET A 310 10.05 -1.65 6.80
N GLU A 311 10.11 -0.31 6.78
CA GLU A 311 10.61 0.44 7.95
C GLU A 311 9.57 0.71 9.02
N ASP A 312 8.29 0.76 8.68
CA ASP A 312 7.22 0.90 9.66
C ASP A 312 7.13 -0.32 10.57
N LEU A 313 7.40 -1.52 10.05
CA LEU A 313 7.53 -2.73 10.87
C LEU A 313 8.60 -2.56 11.93
N GLN A 314 9.80 -2.08 11.57
CA GLN A 314 10.89 -1.93 12.55
C GLN A 314 10.53 -0.95 13.68
N ASP A 315 9.83 0.14 13.36
CA ASP A 315 9.44 1.15 14.35
C ASP A 315 8.19 0.73 15.15
N THR A 316 7.23 0.03 14.54
CA THR A 316 6.07 -0.56 15.24
C THR A 316 6.48 -1.72 16.11
N GLU A 317 7.43 -2.55 15.68
CA GLU A 317 8.07 -3.63 16.43
C GLU A 317 8.93 -3.08 17.56
N LYS A 318 9.70 -1.99 17.35
CA LYS A 318 10.40 -1.30 18.46
C LYS A 318 9.41 -0.71 19.47
N LYS A 319 8.27 -0.19 19.03
CA LYS A 319 7.20 0.30 19.92
C LYS A 319 6.55 -0.85 20.70
N ARG A 320 6.23 -1.97 20.03
CA ARG A 320 5.72 -3.19 20.65
C ARG A 320 6.76 -3.78 21.62
N ALA A 321 8.01 -3.89 21.22
CA ALA A 321 9.13 -4.33 22.06
C ALA A 321 9.38 -3.39 23.24
N LYS A 322 9.23 -2.07 23.09
CA LYS A 322 9.30 -1.10 24.20
C LYS A 322 8.10 -1.22 25.15
N ALA A 323 6.89 -1.43 24.62
CA ALA A 323 5.70 -1.72 25.43
C ALA A 323 5.86 -3.05 26.19
N MET A 324 6.44 -4.07 25.56
CA MET A 324 6.82 -5.35 26.17
C MET A 324 7.99 -5.21 27.15
N LYS A 325 8.88 -4.22 26.96
CA LYS A 325 9.97 -3.89 27.89
C LYS A 325 9.43 -3.29 29.19
N HIS A 326 8.28 -2.63 29.18
CA HIS A 326 7.56 -2.22 30.39
C HIS A 326 6.99 -3.43 31.16
N LYS A 327 6.73 -4.55 30.46
CA LYS A 327 6.43 -5.86 31.04
C LYS A 327 7.68 -6.70 31.35
N ARG A 328 8.91 -6.13 31.35
CA ARG A 328 10.17 -6.87 31.64
C ARG A 328 10.15 -7.62 32.97
N ARG A 329 9.47 -7.10 33.99
CA ARG A 329 9.32 -7.78 35.28
C ARG A 329 8.51 -9.08 35.18
N GLU A 330 7.50 -9.12 34.30
CA GLU A 330 6.76 -10.37 34.00
C GLU A 330 7.54 -11.29 33.06
N ALA A 331 8.23 -10.75 32.05
CA ALA A 331 9.03 -11.55 31.12
C ALA A 331 10.24 -12.22 31.80
N ALA A 332 10.82 -11.58 32.83
CA ALA A 332 11.84 -12.18 33.67
C ALA A 332 11.29 -13.32 34.55
N ARG A 333 10.00 -13.25 34.98
CA ARG A 333 9.31 -14.35 35.67
C ARG A 333 8.95 -15.50 34.70
N ARG A 334 8.40 -15.20 33.52
CA ARG A 334 8.10 -16.21 32.48
C ARG A 334 9.35 -16.96 31.97
N ALA A 335 10.51 -16.30 31.96
CA ALA A 335 11.78 -16.93 31.62
C ALA A 335 12.30 -17.90 32.71
N LEU A 336 11.85 -17.76 33.96
CA LEU A 336 12.09 -18.73 35.04
C LEU A 336 11.12 -19.92 34.96
N ASP A 337 9.89 -19.71 34.46
CA ASP A 337 8.85 -20.74 34.29
C ASP A 337 8.94 -21.50 32.95
N GLY A 338 10.00 -21.30 32.16
CA GLY A 338 10.25 -22.06 30.94
C GLY A 338 9.49 -21.61 29.68
N GLU A 339 8.76 -20.49 29.73
CA GLU A 339 8.12 -19.91 28.55
C GLU A 339 9.10 -19.10 27.69
N ASN A 340 9.05 -19.30 26.36
CA ASN A 340 9.93 -18.61 25.43
C ASN A 340 9.69 -17.08 25.46
N PRO A 341 10.75 -16.25 25.48
CA PRO A 341 10.59 -14.82 25.32
C PRO A 341 9.98 -14.52 23.93
N VAL A 342 9.00 -13.62 23.90
CA VAL A 342 8.35 -13.19 22.66
C VAL A 342 9.41 -12.75 21.64
N GLN A 343 9.44 -13.46 20.51
CA GLN A 343 10.41 -13.24 19.43
C GLN A 343 10.28 -11.81 18.91
N GLY A 344 11.37 -11.04 19.01
CA GLY A 344 11.48 -9.77 18.31
C GLY A 344 11.76 -10.06 16.84
N ALA A 345 10.84 -9.68 15.96
CA ALA A 345 11.04 -9.76 14.51
C ALA A 345 12.29 -8.96 14.11
N ARG A 346 13.30 -9.66 13.61
CA ARG A 346 14.45 -9.07 12.91
C ARG A 346 14.12 -9.04 11.42
N GLU A 347 14.89 -8.28 10.65
CA GLU A 347 14.77 -8.20 9.19
C GLU A 347 14.77 -9.58 8.50
N LYS A 348 15.38 -10.57 9.17
CA LYS A 348 15.54 -11.97 8.75
C LYS A 348 14.27 -12.84 8.76
N HIS A 349 13.15 -12.39 9.33
CA HIS A 349 11.91 -13.21 9.43
C HIS A 349 10.76 -12.61 8.59
N ARG A 350 11.09 -11.79 7.58
CA ARG A 350 10.13 -10.99 6.83
C ARG A 350 9.71 -11.66 5.54
N VAL A 351 8.45 -11.44 5.18
CA VAL A 351 7.81 -11.92 3.97
C VAL A 351 7.21 -10.70 3.25
N PRO A 352 7.54 -10.44 1.98
CA PRO A 352 6.95 -9.33 1.23
C PRO A 352 5.43 -9.49 1.13
N SER A 353 4.70 -8.38 1.31
CA SER A 353 3.25 -8.37 1.10
C SER A 353 2.93 -8.66 -0.37
N TRP A 354 1.84 -9.38 -0.66
CA TRP A 354 1.45 -9.73 -2.03
C TRP A 354 1.29 -8.53 -2.95
N ILE A 355 1.05 -7.33 -2.39
CA ILE A 355 1.03 -6.09 -3.18
C ILE A 355 2.34 -5.89 -3.94
N TRP A 356 3.45 -6.52 -3.55
CA TRP A 356 4.72 -6.48 -4.27
C TRP A 356 4.91 -7.65 -5.24
N HIS A 357 4.01 -8.64 -5.29
CA HIS A 357 4.20 -9.80 -6.15
C HIS A 357 3.82 -9.49 -7.61
N PHE A 358 2.82 -8.63 -7.84
CA PHE A 358 2.24 -8.42 -9.18
C PHE A 358 2.63 -7.08 -9.79
N SER A 359 2.92 -7.05 -11.09
CA SER A 359 2.98 -5.81 -11.87
C SER A 359 2.78 -6.11 -13.35
N THR A 360 2.08 -5.24 -14.07
CA THR A 360 1.86 -5.42 -15.50
C THR A 360 3.09 -4.93 -16.29
N GLU A 361 3.47 -5.63 -17.36
CA GLU A 361 4.70 -5.36 -18.16
C GLU A 361 4.84 -3.89 -18.59
N GLY A 362 3.75 -3.25 -19.06
CA GLY A 362 3.75 -1.86 -19.51
C GLY A 362 4.08 -0.85 -18.40
N GLU A 363 3.84 -1.20 -17.14
CA GLU A 363 4.00 -0.30 -16.00
C GLU A 363 5.43 -0.29 -15.46
N LEU A 364 6.10 -1.44 -15.50
CA LEU A 364 7.50 -1.58 -15.14
C LEU A 364 8.43 -0.84 -16.11
N ALA A 365 8.05 -0.79 -17.38
CA ALA A 365 8.78 -0.04 -18.41
C ALA A 365 8.65 1.49 -18.22
N GLN A 366 7.48 1.96 -17.78
CA GLN A 366 7.18 3.39 -17.61
C GLN A 366 7.62 3.93 -16.24
N ASP A 367 7.45 3.17 -15.16
CA ASP A 367 7.80 3.57 -13.80
C ASP A 367 9.04 2.86 -13.26
N LYS A 368 10.19 3.44 -13.58
CA LYS A 368 11.51 2.97 -13.11
C LYS A 368 11.59 2.87 -11.58
N VAL A 369 10.88 3.72 -10.83
CA VAL A 369 10.92 3.71 -9.36
C VAL A 369 10.19 2.48 -8.82
N LEU A 370 9.07 2.12 -9.44
CA LEU A 370 8.33 0.90 -9.12
C LEU A 370 9.12 -0.35 -9.49
N TYR A 371 9.72 -0.39 -10.68
CA TYR A 371 10.60 -1.50 -11.11
C TYR A 371 11.78 -1.69 -10.15
N ASP A 372 12.48 -0.61 -9.81
CA ASP A 372 13.60 -0.67 -8.87
C ASP A 372 13.13 -1.14 -7.48
N GLY A 373 11.95 -0.70 -7.02
CA GLY A 373 11.34 -1.17 -5.78
C GLY A 373 11.05 -2.67 -5.79
N LEU A 374 10.45 -3.16 -6.87
CA LEU A 374 10.11 -4.58 -7.06
C LEU A 374 11.36 -5.46 -7.16
N ARG A 375 12.36 -5.04 -7.94
CA ARG A 375 13.67 -5.71 -8.00
C ARG A 375 14.27 -5.84 -6.61
N ILE A 376 14.33 -4.74 -5.85
CA ILE A 376 14.93 -4.74 -4.51
C ILE A 376 14.19 -5.70 -3.56
N GLU A 377 12.86 -5.72 -3.60
CA GLU A 377 12.08 -6.63 -2.75
C GLU A 377 12.21 -8.10 -3.20
N TRP A 378 12.34 -8.37 -4.50
CA TRP A 378 12.61 -9.71 -4.98
C TRP A 378 14.03 -10.18 -4.61
N CYS A 379 15.06 -9.36 -4.85
CA CYS A 379 16.44 -9.70 -4.50
C CYS A 379 16.60 -9.99 -3.00
N LYS A 380 15.91 -9.23 -2.12
CA LYS A 380 15.90 -9.48 -0.67
C LYS A 380 15.17 -10.76 -0.25
N SER A 381 14.24 -11.27 -1.06
CA SER A 381 13.56 -12.54 -0.75
C SER A 381 14.31 -13.74 -1.32
N TYR A 382 15.13 -13.53 -2.36
CA TYR A 382 16.00 -14.54 -2.93
C TYR A 382 17.26 -14.82 -2.07
N ALA A 383 17.88 -13.78 -1.51
CA ALA A 383 19.05 -13.88 -0.62
C ALA A 383 18.67 -14.03 0.85
#